data_AF-A0A9P9HA04-F1
#
_entry.id   AF-A0A9P9HA04-F1
#
_cell.length_a   1.000
_cell.length_b   1.000
_cell.length_c   1.000
_cell.angle_alpha   90.00
_cell.angle_beta   90.00
_cell.angle_gamma   90.00
#
_symmetry.space_group_name_H-M   'P 1'
#
loop_
_entity.id
_entity.type
_entity.pdbx_description
1 polymer ?
#
loop_
_entity_poly.entity_id
_entity_poly.type
_entity_poly.pdbx_seq_one_letter_code
_entity_poly.pdbx_strand_id
1 'polypeptide(L)'
;MSSSFVRLSLLGLALVNSVISDDECQPSTWKASAMAPGGINCRLSTLTGPHVDSSACDSIIKKYHITLDTFYELNPRLNDDCNTIQPNIRYCVEGFPEPLRAYNGLCGPDHGNATCVGTDRQCCNKKTWTCGDTADDCTINCYEGNCY
;
A
#
# COMPACT_ATOMS: atom_id res chain seq x y z
N MET A 1 15.29 -15.62 64.25
CA MET A 1 14.33 -16.40 63.42
C MET A 1 13.08 -15.55 63.29
N SER A 2 12.59 -15.06 62.16
CA SER A 2 12.90 -15.20 60.74
C SER A 2 12.38 -13.92 60.07
N SER A 3 13.21 -13.20 59.30
CA SER A 3 12.77 -12.07 58.47
C SER A 3 12.02 -12.62 57.25
N SER A 4 10.73 -12.31 57.12
CA SER A 4 9.97 -12.64 55.92
C SER A 4 10.19 -11.55 54.87
N PHE A 5 11.09 -11.80 53.92
CA PHE A 5 11.26 -10.95 52.74
C PHE A 5 10.15 -11.29 51.75
N VAL A 6 9.12 -10.44 51.65
CA VAL A 6 8.20 -10.47 50.52
C VAL A 6 8.99 -10.00 49.30
N ARG A 7 9.38 -10.95 48.43
CA ARG A 7 9.90 -10.65 47.10
C ARG A 7 8.75 -10.06 46.29
N LEU A 8 8.72 -8.73 46.18
CA LEU A 8 7.85 -8.04 45.25
C LEU A 8 8.34 -8.37 43.83
N SER A 9 7.70 -9.35 43.21
CA SER A 9 7.99 -9.75 41.83
C SER A 9 7.58 -8.59 40.91
N LEU A 10 8.57 -7.91 40.33
CA LEU A 10 8.39 -7.02 39.18
C LEU A 10 8.05 -7.86 37.94
N LEU A 11 6.86 -8.46 37.94
CA LEU A 11 6.29 -9.10 36.76
C LEU A 11 5.70 -8.00 35.87
N GLY A 12 6.53 -7.58 34.93
CA GLY A 12 6.10 -7.08 33.63
C GLY A 12 5.34 -5.76 33.64
N LEU A 13 6.08 -4.65 33.74
CA LEU A 13 5.77 -3.56 32.81
C LEU A 13 5.91 -4.17 31.42
N ALA A 14 4.81 -4.64 30.85
CA ALA A 14 4.73 -4.85 29.42
C ALA A 14 5.09 -3.49 28.83
N LEU A 15 6.31 -3.39 28.30
CA LEU A 15 6.65 -2.38 27.33
C LEU A 15 5.63 -2.62 26.22
N VAL A 16 4.54 -1.85 26.25
CA VAL A 16 3.87 -1.48 25.02
C VAL A 16 4.97 -0.73 24.28
N ASN A 17 5.77 -1.47 23.53
CA ASN A 17 6.33 -0.90 22.33
C ASN A 17 5.08 -0.42 21.63
N SER A 18 4.86 0.90 21.66
CA SER A 18 4.06 1.55 20.65
C SER A 18 4.69 1.04 19.38
N VAL A 19 4.11 -0.03 18.81
CA VAL A 19 4.27 -0.32 17.41
C VAL A 19 3.64 0.92 16.82
N ILE A 20 4.49 1.91 16.60
CA ILE A 20 4.25 2.97 15.65
C ILE A 20 3.92 2.15 14.42
N SER A 21 2.62 2.00 14.17
CA SER A 21 2.14 1.25 13.03
C SER A 21 2.88 1.86 11.86
N ASP A 22 3.68 1.08 11.14
CA ASP A 22 4.43 1.52 9.96
C ASP A 22 3.51 2.01 8.80
N ASP A 23 2.23 2.29 9.11
CA ASP A 23 1.10 2.65 8.27
C ASP A 23 0.60 4.09 8.50
N GLU A 24 1.41 5.00 9.04
CA GLU A 24 1.18 6.40 8.69
C GLU A 24 1.58 6.56 7.22
N CYS A 25 0.62 6.83 6.32
CA CYS A 25 0.94 7.29 4.97
C CYS A 25 1.90 8.49 5.11
N GLN A 26 3.21 8.21 4.98
CA GLN A 26 4.37 9.09 5.05
C GLN A 26 4.85 9.53 6.45
N PRO A 27 5.78 8.81 7.11
CA PRO A 27 6.73 9.48 8.01
C PRO A 27 7.63 10.41 7.18
N SER A 28 7.86 11.62 7.69
CA SER A 28 8.69 12.69 7.09
C SER A 28 10.19 12.35 6.94
N THR A 29 10.56 11.08 7.09
CA THR A 29 11.94 10.58 7.17
C THR A 29 12.29 9.54 6.12
N TRP A 30 11.43 9.31 5.12
CA TRP A 30 11.71 8.35 4.05
C TRP A 30 12.95 8.77 3.23
N LYS A 31 13.97 7.91 3.25
CA LYS A 31 14.90 7.80 2.13
C LYS A 31 14.16 7.04 1.03
N ALA A 32 14.15 7.58 -0.19
CA ALA A 32 13.45 6.95 -1.28
C ALA A 32 13.98 5.55 -1.60
N SER A 33 13.18 4.53 -1.26
CA SER A 33 13.43 3.13 -1.60
C SER A 33 12.25 2.62 -2.42
N ALA A 34 12.49 2.05 -3.60
CA ALA A 34 11.38 1.58 -4.45
C ALA A 34 10.42 0.69 -3.64
N MET A 35 9.12 1.02 -3.66
CA MET A 35 8.09 0.22 -3.02
C MET A 35 8.07 -1.20 -3.61
N ALA A 36 7.88 -2.21 -2.76
CA ALA A 36 7.74 -3.57 -3.23
C ALA A 36 6.43 -3.74 -4.03
N PRO A 37 6.39 -4.60 -5.06
CA PRO A 37 5.16 -4.93 -5.77
C PRO A 37 4.07 -5.42 -4.80
N GLY A 38 2.84 -4.95 -5.00
CA GLY A 38 1.69 -5.19 -4.13
C GLY A 38 1.59 -4.26 -2.92
N GLY A 39 2.64 -3.50 -2.58
CA GLY A 39 2.56 -2.47 -1.55
C GLY A 39 1.61 -1.33 -1.96
N ILE A 40 0.88 -0.73 -1.03
CA ILE A 40 -0.11 0.30 -1.37
C ILE A 40 0.55 1.66 -1.57
N ASN A 41 0.57 2.14 -2.82
CA ASN A 41 0.98 3.49 -3.17
C ASN A 41 -0.13 4.49 -2.79
N CYS A 42 -0.16 4.86 -1.50
CA CYS A 42 -1.14 5.75 -0.90
C CYS A 42 -0.90 7.21 -1.32
N ARG A 43 -1.80 7.78 -2.13
CA ARG A 43 -1.74 9.18 -2.60
C ARG A 43 -2.56 10.12 -1.72
N LEU A 44 -3.72 9.66 -1.25
CA LEU A 44 -4.56 10.39 -0.31
C LEU A 44 -5.01 9.46 0.81
N SER A 45 -5.01 9.99 2.04
CA SER A 45 -5.49 9.28 3.22
C SER A 45 -6.46 10.12 4.05
N THR A 46 -7.27 9.43 4.85
CA THR A 46 -8.16 10.03 5.84
C THR A 46 -7.85 9.49 7.23
N LEU A 47 -7.90 10.34 8.25
CA LEU A 47 -7.65 9.96 9.64
C LEU A 47 -8.99 9.65 10.33
N THR A 48 -9.13 8.46 10.92
CA THR A 48 -10.29 8.13 11.74
C THR A 48 -10.26 8.89 13.07
N GLY A 49 -11.44 9.21 13.60
CA GLY A 49 -11.57 9.84 14.91
C GLY A 49 -11.31 8.88 16.08
N PRO A 50 -11.45 9.36 17.33
CA PRO A 50 -11.21 8.56 18.53
C PRO A 50 -12.30 7.52 18.81
N HIS A 51 -13.48 7.68 18.21
CA HIS A 51 -14.58 6.73 18.28
C HIS A 51 -14.89 6.26 16.87
N VAL A 52 -14.73 4.96 16.62
CA VAL A 52 -14.95 4.34 15.32
C VAL A 52 -15.73 3.04 15.52
N ASP A 53 -16.60 2.75 14.58
CA ASP A 53 -17.27 1.46 14.42
C ASP A 53 -17.34 1.17 12.91
N SER A 54 -17.95 0.05 12.53
CA SER A 54 -18.04 -0.38 11.14
C SER A 54 -18.77 0.63 10.23
N SER A 55 -19.61 1.53 10.76
CA SER A 55 -20.28 2.60 10.00
C SER A 55 -19.32 3.68 9.51
N ALA A 56 -18.12 3.75 10.08
CA ALA A 56 -17.09 4.67 9.63
C ALA A 56 -16.61 4.34 8.21
N CYS A 57 -16.56 3.05 7.83
CA CYS A 57 -16.28 2.67 6.45
C CYS A 57 -17.30 3.28 5.48
N ASP A 58 -18.59 3.10 5.75
CA ASP A 58 -19.66 3.69 4.93
C ASP A 58 -19.53 5.21 4.81
N SER A 59 -19.19 5.86 5.92
CA SER A 59 -18.99 7.31 5.96
C SER A 59 -17.78 7.75 5.12
N ILE A 60 -16.67 7.00 5.19
CA ILE A 60 -15.45 7.26 4.43
C ILE A 60 -15.71 7.05 2.94
N ILE A 61 -16.24 5.90 2.53
CA ILE A 61 -16.42 5.59 1.10
C ILE A 61 -17.41 6.56 0.44
N LYS A 62 -18.46 6.99 1.16
CA LYS A 62 -19.39 8.02 0.69
C LYS A 62 -18.72 9.38 0.54
N LYS A 63 -17.88 9.77 1.50
CA LYS A 63 -17.17 11.06 1.49
C LYS A 63 -16.18 11.17 0.35
N TYR A 64 -15.47 10.10 0.03
CA TYR A 64 -14.44 10.08 -1.02
C TYR A 64 -14.93 9.51 -2.35
N HIS A 65 -16.21 9.14 -2.44
CA HIS A 65 -16.84 8.59 -3.64
C HIS A 65 -16.13 7.35 -4.20
N ILE A 66 -15.70 6.44 -3.31
CA ILE A 66 -15.09 5.16 -3.66
C ILE A 66 -16.02 4.00 -3.31
N THR A 67 -15.74 2.81 -3.85
CA THR A 67 -16.45 1.58 -3.46
C THR A 67 -15.85 0.99 -2.19
N LEU A 68 -16.60 0.11 -1.52
CA LEU A 68 -16.07 -0.64 -0.38
C LEU A 68 -14.93 -1.58 -0.81
N ASP A 69 -15.05 -2.22 -1.97
CA ASP A 69 -14.00 -3.08 -2.53
C ASP A 69 -12.70 -2.31 -2.78
N THR A 70 -12.79 -1.12 -3.38
CA THR A 70 -11.62 -0.22 -3.55
C THR A 70 -11.02 0.18 -2.20
N PHE A 71 -11.87 0.43 -1.20
CA PHE A 71 -11.37 0.77 0.14
C PHE A 71 -10.62 -0.40 0.78
N TYR A 72 -11.10 -1.64 0.62
CA TYR A 72 -10.39 -2.82 1.09
C TYR A 72 -9.09 -3.09 0.32
N GLU A 73 -9.10 -2.95 -1.00
CA GLU A 73 -7.90 -3.07 -1.84
C GLU A 73 -6.79 -2.10 -1.40
N LEU A 74 -7.16 -0.86 -1.08
CA LEU A 74 -6.23 0.16 -0.59
C LEU A 74 -5.86 -0.01 0.89
N ASN A 75 -6.56 -0.86 1.64
CA ASN A 75 -6.35 -1.05 3.08
C ASN A 75 -6.40 -2.54 3.46
N PRO A 76 -5.49 -3.37 2.95
CA PRO A 76 -5.53 -4.83 3.10
C PRO A 76 -5.50 -5.29 4.57
N ARG A 77 -5.03 -4.46 5.50
CA ARG A 77 -5.09 -4.71 6.95
C ARG A 77 -6.52 -4.88 7.50
N LEU A 78 -7.53 -4.43 6.77
CA LEU A 78 -8.93 -4.64 7.13
C LEU A 78 -9.40 -6.07 6.86
N ASN A 79 -8.66 -6.84 6.05
CA ASN A 79 -9.01 -8.22 5.66
C ASN A 79 -10.48 -8.34 5.20
N ASP A 80 -10.94 -7.39 4.39
CA ASP A 80 -12.32 -7.29 3.90
C ASP A 80 -13.39 -7.25 5.01
N ASP A 81 -13.03 -6.84 6.22
CA ASP A 81 -13.92 -6.73 7.38
C ASP A 81 -13.86 -5.34 8.01
N CYS A 82 -14.90 -4.55 7.80
CA CYS A 82 -14.99 -3.21 8.39
C CYS A 82 -15.19 -3.19 9.91
N ASN A 83 -15.43 -4.33 10.56
CA ASN A 83 -15.43 -4.40 12.01
C ASN A 83 -14.02 -4.29 12.61
N THR A 84 -12.96 -4.46 11.80
CA THR A 84 -11.57 -4.32 12.24
C THR A 84 -11.03 -2.90 12.10
N ILE A 85 -11.87 -1.92 11.74
CA ILE A 85 -11.46 -0.52 11.62
C ILE A 85 -11.06 0.03 13.00
N GLN A 86 -9.90 0.66 13.06
CA GLN A 86 -9.31 1.20 14.28
C GLN A 86 -9.40 2.74 14.35
N PRO A 87 -9.55 3.30 15.56
CA PRO A 87 -9.59 4.75 15.77
C PRO A 87 -8.20 5.38 15.65
N ASN A 88 -8.15 6.68 15.36
CA ASN A 88 -6.92 7.49 15.31
C ASN A 88 -5.81 6.97 14.37
N ILE A 89 -6.16 6.27 13.28
CA ILE A 89 -5.19 5.85 12.27
C ILE A 89 -5.63 6.25 10.86
N ARG A 90 -4.67 6.34 9.94
CA ARG A 90 -4.92 6.77 8.55
C ARG A 90 -5.29 5.59 7.67
N TYR A 91 -6.33 5.74 6.86
CA TYR A 91 -6.71 4.81 5.80
C TYR A 91 -6.54 5.46 4.44
N CYS A 92 -6.02 4.72 3.47
CA CYS A 92 -5.86 5.16 2.10
C CYS A 92 -7.23 5.24 1.42
N VAL A 93 -7.49 6.33 0.70
CA VAL A 93 -8.74 6.59 -0.02
C VAL A 93 -8.49 6.95 -1.49
N GLU A 94 -7.23 7.14 -1.86
CA GLU A 94 -6.77 7.26 -3.24
C GLU A 94 -5.36 6.69 -3.34
N GLY A 95 -5.14 5.80 -4.30
CA GLY A 95 -3.88 5.10 -4.47
C GLY A 95 -4.05 3.93 -5.41
N PHE A 96 -3.07 3.03 -5.41
CA PHE A 96 -3.11 1.78 -6.14
C PHE A 96 -2.12 0.79 -5.53
N PRO A 97 -2.35 -0.53 -5.64
CA PRO A 97 -1.30 -1.51 -5.39
C PRO A 97 -0.14 -1.31 -6.36
N GLU A 98 1.07 -1.16 -5.84
CA GLU A 98 2.27 -0.93 -6.65
C GLU A 98 2.47 -2.10 -7.61
N PRO A 99 2.50 -1.88 -8.94
CA PRO A 99 2.70 -2.98 -9.88
C PRO A 99 4.14 -3.47 -9.82
N LEU A 100 4.38 -4.66 -10.35
CA LEU A 100 5.74 -5.10 -10.64
C LEU A 100 6.32 -4.18 -11.72
N ARG A 101 7.39 -3.44 -11.42
CA ARG A 101 8.05 -2.53 -12.37
C ARG A 101 9.13 -3.26 -13.15
N ALA A 102 9.15 -3.06 -14.46
CA ALA A 102 10.12 -3.64 -15.39
C ALA A 102 11.49 -2.90 -15.37
N TYR A 103 12.13 -2.79 -14.20
CA TYR A 103 13.42 -2.08 -14.08
C TYR A 103 14.56 -2.72 -14.88
N ASN A 104 14.44 -4.02 -15.21
CA ASN A 104 15.37 -4.73 -16.09
C ASN A 104 14.99 -4.61 -17.59
N GLY A 105 13.95 -3.84 -17.91
CA GLY A 105 13.45 -3.64 -19.26
C GLY A 105 12.61 -4.78 -19.84
N LEU A 106 12.25 -5.79 -19.04
CA LEU A 106 11.42 -6.94 -19.47
C LEU A 106 10.00 -6.79 -18.93
N CYS A 107 9.00 -6.86 -19.80
CA CYS A 107 7.62 -6.49 -19.48
C CYS A 107 6.56 -7.47 -20.01
N GLY A 108 5.34 -7.34 -19.49
CA GLY A 108 4.19 -8.11 -19.98
C GLY A 108 4.09 -9.54 -19.41
N PRO A 109 3.22 -10.39 -19.98
CA PRO A 109 2.80 -11.67 -19.40
C PRO A 109 3.94 -12.66 -19.15
N ASP A 110 4.95 -12.69 -20.02
CA ASP A 110 6.10 -13.59 -19.91
C ASP A 110 7.05 -13.19 -18.76
N HIS A 111 6.84 -11.99 -18.20
CA HIS A 111 7.68 -11.39 -17.17
C HIS A 111 6.86 -11.00 -15.93
N GLY A 112 5.87 -11.84 -15.58
CA GLY A 112 5.06 -11.66 -14.37
C GLY A 112 4.14 -10.44 -14.45
N ASN A 113 3.74 -10.04 -15.65
CA ASN A 113 3.00 -8.79 -15.93
C ASN A 113 3.74 -7.55 -15.40
N ALA A 114 5.07 -7.54 -15.47
CA ALA A 114 5.86 -6.36 -15.14
C ALA A 114 5.53 -5.22 -16.11
N THR A 115 5.30 -4.02 -15.58
CA THR A 115 4.95 -2.82 -16.35
C THR A 115 6.13 -1.88 -16.54
N CYS A 116 6.18 -1.28 -17.72
CA CYS A 116 7.15 -0.27 -18.09
C CYS A 116 6.82 1.12 -17.52
N VAL A 117 5.57 1.33 -17.08
CA VAL A 117 5.13 2.61 -16.49
C VAL A 117 6.06 2.98 -15.34
N GLY A 118 6.49 4.23 -15.27
CA GLY A 118 7.36 4.73 -14.20
C GLY A 118 8.83 4.30 -14.28
N THR A 119 9.27 3.67 -15.37
CA THR A 119 10.69 3.39 -15.65
C THR A 119 11.29 4.37 -16.68
N ASP A 120 12.52 4.17 -17.16
CA ASP A 120 13.11 5.06 -18.18
C ASP A 120 12.38 5.00 -19.54
N ARG A 121 11.69 3.88 -19.82
CA ARG A 121 10.94 3.63 -21.07
C ARG A 121 9.55 3.17 -20.73
N GLN A 122 8.52 3.81 -21.26
CA GLN A 122 7.16 3.72 -20.70
C GLN A 122 6.23 2.74 -21.42
N CYS A 123 6.63 2.19 -22.57
CA CYS A 123 5.75 1.36 -23.41
C CYS A 123 6.24 -0.08 -23.40
N CYS A 124 5.35 -1.03 -23.14
CA CYS A 124 5.66 -2.44 -23.26
C CYS A 124 5.37 -2.92 -24.69
N ASN A 125 6.40 -3.35 -25.43
CA ASN A 125 6.21 -3.84 -26.79
C ASN A 125 5.75 -5.31 -26.81
N LYS A 126 4.59 -5.59 -27.41
CA LYS A 126 3.93 -6.91 -27.48
C LYS A 126 4.65 -7.94 -28.36
N LYS A 127 5.61 -7.52 -29.20
CA LYS A 127 6.40 -8.44 -30.04
C LYS A 127 7.69 -8.86 -29.36
N THR A 128 8.31 -7.96 -28.58
CA THR A 128 9.62 -8.20 -27.97
C THR A 128 9.56 -8.43 -26.47
N TRP A 129 8.44 -8.08 -25.82
CA TRP A 129 8.27 -8.09 -24.36
C TRP A 129 9.33 -7.26 -23.62
N THR A 130 9.74 -6.16 -24.26
CA THR A 130 10.73 -5.22 -23.71
C THR A 130 10.16 -3.82 -23.59
N CYS A 131 10.66 -3.06 -22.62
CA CYS A 131 10.33 -1.66 -22.48
C CYS A 131 11.00 -0.81 -23.57
N GLY A 132 10.18 0.03 -24.20
CA GLY A 132 10.52 0.90 -25.31
C GLY A 132 9.86 2.26 -25.19
N ASP A 133 10.31 3.18 -26.03
CA ASP A 133 9.84 4.56 -26.14
C ASP A 133 9.77 5.02 -27.61
N THR A 134 9.97 4.11 -28.57
CA THR A 134 9.87 4.41 -29.98
C THR A 134 8.41 4.38 -30.44
N ALA A 135 8.15 4.95 -31.63
CA ALA A 135 6.82 4.86 -32.24
C ALA A 135 6.36 3.41 -32.44
N ASP A 136 7.26 2.46 -32.73
CA ASP A 136 6.87 1.05 -32.85
C ASP A 136 6.39 0.49 -31.50
N ASP A 137 7.14 0.79 -30.43
CA ASP A 137 6.85 0.33 -29.06
C ASP A 137 5.56 0.91 -28.50
N CYS A 138 5.31 2.20 -28.73
CA CYS A 138 4.21 2.94 -28.11
C CYS A 138 2.93 3.01 -28.95
N THR A 139 2.95 2.60 -30.22
CA THR A 139 1.76 2.64 -31.09
C THR A 139 1.33 1.22 -31.50
N ILE A 140 1.74 0.76 -32.69
CA ILE A 140 1.33 -0.49 -33.34
C ILE A 140 1.61 -1.71 -32.46
N ASN A 141 2.76 -1.73 -31.78
CA ASN A 141 3.17 -2.85 -30.95
C ASN A 141 3.01 -2.59 -29.45
N CYS A 142 2.31 -1.55 -29.03
CA CYS A 142 2.09 -1.33 -27.61
C CYS A 142 1.12 -2.37 -27.03
N TYR A 143 1.56 -3.04 -25.97
CA TYR A 143 0.75 -3.95 -25.16
C TYR A 143 0.09 -3.19 -24.00
N GLU A 144 0.91 -2.45 -23.25
CA GLU A 144 0.52 -1.65 -22.10
C GLU A 144 1.46 -0.47 -21.89
N GLY A 145 1.17 0.34 -20.88
CA GLY A 145 1.94 1.52 -20.52
C GLY A 145 1.44 2.76 -21.24
N ASN A 146 2.36 3.64 -21.65
CA ASN A 146 2.00 4.91 -22.30
C ASN A 146 1.74 4.71 -23.80
N CYS A 147 0.78 3.86 -24.15
CA CYS A 147 0.37 3.64 -25.55
C CYS A 147 -0.39 4.87 -26.11
N TYR A 148 -0.17 5.22 -27.38
CA TYR A 148 -0.85 6.32 -28.06
C TYR A 148 -1.05 6.10 -29.56
#